data_AF-A0A925Z200-F1
#
_entry.id   AF-A0A925Z200-F1
#
_cell.length_a   1.000
_cell.length_b   1.000
_cell.length_c   1.000
_cell.angle_alpha   90.00
_cell.angle_beta   90.00
_cell.angle_gamma   90.00
#
_symmetry.space_group_name_H-M   'P 1'
#
loop_
_entity.id
_entity.type
_entity.pdbx_description
1 polymer ?
#
loop_
_entity_poly.entity_id
_entity_poly.type
_entity_poly.pdbx_seq_one_letter_code
_entity_poly.pdbx_strand_id
1 'polypeptide(L)'
;MVRSFIILLLFFCGNNLFAQGKFDRRIIIEKDTFYAVEINNETQVAKLFIGDIHKPIDSAAVFALPAGTKRRNQNFLPFAWTLYHDTVYCINFTEYAQNSHINSLKSIPVNTLEEYNANEKPTKNLMQAAYANKAIINLPLIKTFKKYVYMDDLYFDIQVKAGIVYQFICVKNELTVWSYKNSAWEESEVIPFKTNGFFSVFEYSGNFNVVSTSGDYLIYPPLIHMNPNSMIDISNKLIVENRDSGEIHFISSSWLDDISLSLKEILERK
;
A
#
# COMPACT_ATOMS: atom_id res chain seq x y z
N MET A 1 31.50 -25.28 38.02
CA MET A 1 30.09 -24.95 38.33
C MET A 1 30.05 -23.47 38.65
N VAL A 2 29.35 -22.57 37.97
CA VAL A 2 28.19 -22.64 37.08
C VAL A 2 28.45 -21.63 35.94
N ARG A 3 28.80 -22.15 34.76
CA ARG A 3 28.75 -21.42 33.48
C ARG A 3 27.43 -21.79 32.84
N SER A 4 26.38 -21.00 33.03
CA SER A 4 25.11 -21.05 32.29
C SER A 4 24.13 -20.13 33.02
N PHE A 5 23.92 -18.91 32.56
CA PHE A 5 22.66 -18.14 32.73
C PHE A 5 22.78 -16.74 32.08
N ILE A 6 23.15 -16.66 30.79
CA ILE A 6 22.95 -15.46 29.97
C ILE A 6 22.43 -15.91 28.59
N ILE A 7 21.30 -16.61 28.59
CA ILE A 7 20.51 -16.91 27.38
C ILE A 7 19.03 -16.84 27.78
N LEU A 8 18.56 -15.68 28.23
CA LEU A 8 17.11 -15.46 28.41
C LEU A 8 16.68 -13.99 28.25
N LEU A 9 17.50 -13.16 27.59
CA LEU A 9 17.24 -11.72 27.40
C LEU A 9 17.46 -11.27 25.94
N LEU A 10 17.50 -12.23 25.00
CA LEU A 10 17.56 -11.96 23.55
C LEU A 10 16.27 -12.37 22.81
N PHE A 11 15.23 -12.85 23.51
CA PHE A 11 13.94 -13.19 22.90
C PHE A 11 12.94 -12.02 22.85
N PHE A 12 13.32 -10.82 23.31
CA PHE A 12 12.45 -9.63 23.28
C PHE A 12 12.85 -8.56 22.25
N CYS A 13 13.81 -8.84 21.38
CA CYS A 13 14.10 -7.99 20.21
C CYS A 13 13.33 -8.42 18.95
N GLY A 14 12.13 -8.98 19.12
CA GLY A 14 11.14 -9.09 18.05
C GLY A 14 10.38 -7.77 17.86
N ASN A 15 11.09 -6.65 17.77
CA ASN A 15 10.48 -5.39 17.37
C ASN A 15 10.30 -5.39 15.84
N ASN A 16 9.19 -4.80 15.41
CA ASN A 16 8.87 -4.34 14.04
C ASN A 16 7.92 -5.20 13.20
N LEU A 17 6.79 -5.64 13.78
CA LEU A 17 5.53 -5.79 13.00
C LEU A 17 4.31 -5.12 13.69
N PHE A 18 4.52 -4.38 14.78
CA PHE A 18 3.49 -3.58 15.44
C PHE A 18 3.49 -2.15 14.91
N ALA A 19 2.99 -1.93 13.70
CA ALA A 19 2.70 -0.57 13.23
C ALA A 19 1.66 -0.48 12.09
N GLN A 20 0.97 -1.57 11.74
CA GLN A 20 -0.21 -1.42 10.88
C GLN A 20 -1.38 -1.08 11.78
N GLY A 21 -1.79 0.19 11.76
CA GLY A 21 -3.05 0.62 12.39
C GLY A 21 -4.27 -0.02 11.72
N LYS A 22 -5.47 0.48 12.01
CA LYS A 22 -6.72 -0.06 11.45
C LYS A 22 -6.71 -0.17 9.92
N PHE A 23 -6.12 0.81 9.24
CA PHE A 23 -6.00 0.84 7.79
C PHE A 23 -4.55 0.67 7.34
N ASP A 24 -4.40 0.15 6.13
CA ASP A 24 -3.18 0.22 5.34
C ASP A 24 -2.79 1.69 5.09
N ARG A 25 -1.59 1.91 4.60
CA ARG A 25 -0.78 3.14 4.60
C ARG A 25 -1.40 4.41 4.00
N ARG A 26 -2.63 4.35 3.48
CA ARG A 26 -3.29 5.42 2.73
C ARG A 26 -4.80 5.45 2.96
N ILE A 27 -5.37 6.66 2.96
CA ILE A 27 -6.80 6.95 2.81
C ILE A 27 -6.94 7.92 1.62
N ILE A 28 -7.93 7.71 0.76
CA ILE A 28 -8.25 8.59 -0.36
C ILE A 28 -9.62 9.22 -0.10
N ILE A 29 -9.75 10.54 -0.23
CA ILE A 29 -11.03 11.25 -0.16
C ILE A 29 -11.36 11.79 -1.55
N GLU A 30 -12.57 11.48 -2.04
CA GLU A 30 -13.13 12.00 -3.28
C GLU A 30 -14.65 12.15 -3.13
N LYS A 31 -15.18 13.33 -3.44
CA LYS A 31 -16.60 13.73 -3.32
C LYS A 31 -17.17 13.43 -1.93
N ASP A 32 -16.49 13.93 -0.88
CA ASP A 32 -16.84 13.72 0.53
C ASP A 32 -16.93 12.24 0.94
N THR A 33 -16.40 11.33 0.12
CA THR A 33 -16.34 9.89 0.39
C THR A 33 -14.89 9.50 0.64
N PHE A 34 -14.62 8.82 1.75
CA PHE A 34 -13.32 8.22 2.01
C PHE A 34 -13.28 6.76 1.56
N TYR A 35 -12.09 6.37 1.10
CA TYR A 35 -11.73 5.01 0.74
C TYR A 35 -10.49 4.62 1.53
N ALA A 36 -10.58 3.51 2.27
CA ALA A 36 -9.45 2.99 3.04
C ALA A 36 -9.40 1.47 2.90
N VAL A 37 -8.20 0.91 2.89
CA VAL A 37 -8.02 -0.55 2.85
C VAL A 37 -7.59 -1.07 4.21
N GLU A 38 -8.20 -2.14 4.69
CA GLU A 38 -7.71 -2.92 5.84
C GLU A 38 -7.18 -4.26 5.34
N ILE A 39 -6.00 -4.69 5.80
CA ILE A 39 -5.49 -6.04 5.56
C ILE A 39 -5.84 -6.92 6.74
N ASN A 40 -6.60 -8.00 6.50
CA ASN A 40 -6.92 -8.95 7.56
C ASN A 40 -5.64 -9.71 8.00
N ASN A 41 -5.29 -9.60 9.28
CA ASN A 41 -4.05 -10.15 9.83
C ASN A 41 -3.95 -11.68 9.79
N GLU A 42 -5.05 -12.41 9.65
CA GLU A 42 -5.05 -13.88 9.61
C GLU A 42 -4.97 -14.38 8.17
N THR A 43 -5.82 -13.84 7.31
CA THR A 43 -6.00 -14.31 5.93
C THR A 43 -5.14 -13.56 4.91
N GLN A 44 -4.59 -12.40 5.28
CA GLN A 44 -3.86 -11.47 4.41
C GLN A 44 -4.66 -10.92 3.22
N VAL A 45 -5.99 -11.09 3.23
CA VAL A 45 -6.91 -10.54 2.24
C VAL A 45 -7.36 -9.14 2.67
N ALA A 46 -7.49 -8.25 1.70
CA ALA A 46 -7.89 -6.88 1.90
C ALA A 46 -9.41 -6.70 2.00
N LYS A 47 -9.82 -5.66 2.71
CA LYS A 47 -11.19 -5.12 2.72
C LYS A 47 -11.12 -3.66 2.32
N LEU A 48 -12.08 -3.20 1.52
CA LEU A 48 -12.23 -1.79 1.17
C LEU A 48 -13.36 -1.18 2.02
N PHE A 49 -13.04 -0.15 2.78
CA PHE A 49 -13.98 0.69 3.49
C PHE A 49 -14.37 1.86 2.60
N ILE A 50 -15.67 2.13 2.49
CA ILE A 50 -16.23 3.27 1.77
C ILE A 50 -17.22 3.97 2.68
N GLY A 51 -16.93 5.23 3.04
CA GLY A 51 -17.76 5.97 3.99
C GLY A 51 -17.79 7.46 3.71
N ASP A 52 -18.79 8.13 4.26
CA ASP A 52 -18.93 9.59 4.24
C ASP A 52 -17.94 10.22 5.25
N ILE A 53 -17.18 11.23 4.83
CA ILE A 53 -16.17 11.86 5.71
C ILE A 53 -16.76 12.56 6.94
N HIS A 54 -18.07 12.84 6.94
CA HIS A 54 -18.80 13.48 8.02
C HIS A 54 -19.47 12.50 8.98
N LYS A 55 -19.45 11.19 8.66
CA LYS A 55 -20.02 10.15 9.52
C LYS A 55 -18.91 9.39 10.25
N PRO A 56 -19.23 8.77 11.41
CA PRO A 56 -18.33 7.85 12.08
C PRO A 56 -17.70 6.82 11.13
N ILE A 57 -16.41 6.56 11.26
CA ILE A 57 -15.69 5.61 10.41
C ILE A 57 -16.31 4.20 10.46
N ASP A 58 -16.81 3.79 11.63
CA ASP A 58 -17.47 2.50 11.82
C ASP A 58 -18.82 2.36 11.10
N SER A 59 -19.37 3.44 10.56
CA SER A 59 -20.57 3.44 9.71
C SER A 59 -20.28 3.15 8.24
N ALA A 60 -19.01 3.07 7.85
CA ALA A 60 -18.62 2.81 6.47
C ALA A 60 -19.09 1.43 5.98
N ALA A 61 -19.51 1.38 4.72
CA ALA A 61 -19.74 0.11 4.04
C ALA A 61 -18.39 -0.59 3.82
N VAL A 62 -18.35 -1.90 4.10
CA VAL A 62 -17.14 -2.69 3.99
C VAL A 62 -17.33 -3.71 2.89
N PHE A 63 -16.41 -3.72 1.93
CA PHE A 63 -16.44 -4.60 0.78
C PHE A 63 -15.25 -5.56 0.80
N ALA A 64 -15.48 -6.80 0.37
CA ALA A 64 -14.39 -7.75 0.17
C ALA A 64 -13.56 -7.31 -1.03
N LEU A 65 -12.28 -6.99 -0.82
CA LEU A 65 -11.38 -6.65 -1.91
C LEU A 65 -10.65 -7.94 -2.33
N PRO A 66 -10.81 -8.43 -3.58
CA PRO A 66 -10.17 -9.64 -4.07
C PRO A 66 -8.69 -9.37 -4.39
N ALA A 67 -7.93 -8.95 -3.39
CA ALA A 67 -6.50 -8.72 -3.42
C ALA A 67 -5.94 -8.73 -1.98
N GLY A 68 -4.62 -8.80 -1.84
CA GLY A 68 -4.00 -8.79 -0.53
C GLY A 68 -2.49 -8.99 -0.60
N THR A 69 -1.91 -9.23 0.56
CA THR A 69 -0.47 -9.40 0.74
C THR A 69 -0.10 -10.87 0.95
N LYS A 70 1.20 -11.14 1.05
CA LYS A 70 1.79 -12.41 1.44
C LYS A 70 2.71 -12.19 2.63
N ARG A 71 2.49 -12.94 3.71
CA ARG A 71 3.51 -13.14 4.75
C ARG A 71 4.43 -14.28 4.30
N ARG A 72 5.65 -13.96 3.88
CA ARG A 72 6.72 -14.98 3.84
C ARG A 72 7.45 -14.97 5.16
N ASN A 73 7.95 -16.13 5.59
CA ASN A 73 8.79 -16.30 6.78
C ASN A 73 10.13 -15.50 6.74
N GLN A 74 10.43 -14.78 5.66
CA GLN A 74 11.68 -14.04 5.49
C GLN A 74 11.46 -12.59 4.98
N ASN A 75 10.56 -12.34 4.01
CA ASN A 75 10.34 -10.99 3.44
C ASN A 75 8.82 -10.66 3.37
N PHE A 76 8.40 -9.55 3.98
CA PHE A 76 7.03 -9.01 3.85
C PHE A 76 6.92 -8.18 2.57
N LEU A 77 6.03 -8.57 1.64
CA LEU A 77 5.73 -7.76 0.45
C LEU A 77 4.57 -6.82 0.80
N PRO A 78 4.77 -5.49 0.82
CA PRO A 78 3.69 -4.58 1.21
C PRO A 78 2.50 -4.68 0.25
N PHE A 79 1.29 -4.46 0.77
CA PHE A 79 0.14 -4.24 -0.11
C PHE A 79 0.28 -2.86 -0.76
N ALA A 80 0.07 -2.77 -2.06
CA ALA A 80 0.10 -1.51 -2.81
C ALA A 80 -1.23 -1.34 -3.51
N TRP A 81 -1.85 -0.18 -3.34
CA TRP A 81 -3.15 0.11 -3.93
C TRP A 81 -3.35 1.61 -4.14
N THR A 82 -4.24 1.94 -5.07
CA THR A 82 -4.74 3.29 -5.30
C THR A 82 -6.14 3.21 -5.92
N LEU A 83 -6.88 4.32 -5.88
CA LEU A 83 -8.18 4.45 -6.51
C LEU A 83 -8.09 5.44 -7.67
N TYR A 84 -8.74 5.14 -8.80
CA TYR A 84 -8.95 6.11 -9.88
C TYR A 84 -10.26 5.81 -10.60
N HIS A 85 -11.17 6.79 -10.68
CA HIS A 85 -12.50 6.66 -11.30
C HIS A 85 -13.25 5.39 -10.87
N ASP A 86 -13.54 5.27 -9.56
CA ASP A 86 -14.26 4.12 -8.98
C ASP A 86 -13.64 2.75 -9.29
N THR A 87 -12.35 2.72 -9.61
CA THR A 87 -11.60 1.50 -9.88
C THR A 87 -10.42 1.42 -8.95
N VAL A 88 -10.34 0.35 -8.17
CA VAL A 88 -9.17 0.03 -7.34
C VAL A 88 -8.13 -0.60 -8.24
N TYR A 89 -6.93 -0.03 -8.22
CA TYR A 89 -5.73 -0.66 -8.76
C TYR A 89 -4.93 -1.17 -7.58
N CYS A 90 -4.41 -2.39 -7.65
CA CYS A 90 -3.59 -2.95 -6.58
C CYS A 90 -2.65 -4.04 -7.06
N ILE A 91 -1.59 -4.30 -6.30
CA ILE A 91 -0.69 -5.43 -6.54
C ILE A 91 -1.06 -6.55 -5.56
N ASN A 92 -1.60 -7.64 -6.09
CA ASN A 92 -2.05 -8.79 -5.34
C ASN A 92 -0.96 -9.86 -5.19
N PHE A 93 -0.64 -10.19 -3.95
CA PHE A 93 0.27 -11.28 -3.61
C PHE A 93 -0.36 -12.39 -2.77
N THR A 94 -1.68 -12.44 -2.61
CA THR A 94 -2.35 -13.48 -1.83
C THR A 94 -1.86 -14.90 -2.15
N GLU A 95 -1.76 -15.74 -1.12
CA GLU A 95 -1.30 -17.12 -1.24
C GLU A 95 -2.39 -18.02 -1.81
N TYR A 96 -2.62 -17.90 -3.12
CA TYR A 96 -3.48 -18.81 -3.88
C TYR A 96 -2.70 -19.41 -5.04
N ALA A 97 -2.89 -20.70 -5.32
CA ALA A 97 -2.06 -21.46 -6.26
C ALA A 97 -2.04 -20.87 -7.69
N GLN A 98 -3.10 -20.18 -8.09
CA GLN A 98 -3.22 -19.54 -9.39
C GLN A 98 -2.80 -18.05 -9.40
N ASN A 99 -2.52 -17.46 -8.23
CA ASN A 99 -1.97 -16.12 -8.17
C ASN A 99 -0.47 -16.18 -8.51
N SER A 100 -0.08 -15.56 -9.62
CA SER A 100 1.31 -15.49 -10.06
C SER A 100 1.77 -14.05 -10.11
N HIS A 101 3.08 -13.83 -9.95
CA HIS A 101 3.68 -12.49 -10.07
C HIS A 101 3.40 -11.85 -11.44
N ILE A 102 3.18 -12.66 -12.49
CA ILE A 102 2.86 -12.22 -13.85
C ILE A 102 1.54 -11.44 -13.88
N ASN A 103 0.53 -11.89 -13.12
CA ASN A 103 -0.82 -11.35 -13.14
C ASN A 103 -1.19 -10.68 -11.80
N SER A 104 -0.19 -10.14 -11.11
CA SER A 104 -0.31 -9.56 -9.79
C SER A 104 -0.97 -8.18 -9.80
N LEU A 105 -0.82 -7.39 -10.88
CA LEU A 105 -1.52 -6.10 -11.01
C LEU A 105 -3.00 -6.33 -11.31
N LYS A 106 -3.86 -5.86 -10.41
CA LYS A 106 -5.32 -5.95 -10.52
C LYS A 106 -5.92 -4.58 -10.79
N SER A 107 -7.01 -4.56 -11.54
CA SER A 107 -7.89 -3.41 -11.74
C SER A 107 -9.32 -3.90 -11.49
N ILE A 108 -9.93 -3.41 -10.43
CA ILE A 108 -11.17 -3.94 -9.87
C ILE A 108 -12.16 -2.79 -9.71
N PRO A 109 -13.23 -2.73 -10.51
CA PRO A 109 -14.27 -1.72 -10.35
C PRO A 109 -14.97 -1.87 -8.99
N VAL A 110 -15.13 -0.78 -8.26
CA VAL A 110 -15.73 -0.77 -6.91
C VAL A 110 -17.16 -1.34 -6.93
N ASN A 111 -17.94 -1.03 -7.96
CA ASN A 111 -19.30 -1.53 -8.12
C ASN A 111 -19.41 -3.05 -8.37
N THR A 112 -18.29 -3.75 -8.57
CA THR A 112 -18.26 -5.21 -8.69
C THR A 112 -17.92 -5.92 -7.39
N LEU A 113 -17.58 -5.15 -6.33
CA LEU A 113 -17.23 -5.72 -5.04
C LEU A 113 -18.47 -6.16 -4.28
N GLU A 114 -18.37 -7.30 -3.61
CA GLU A 114 -19.40 -7.81 -2.71
C GLU A 114 -19.21 -7.22 -1.31
N GLU A 115 -20.31 -6.95 -0.61
CA GLU A 115 -20.24 -6.56 0.81
C GLU A 115 -19.53 -7.65 1.63
N TYR A 116 -18.66 -7.21 2.53
CA TYR A 116 -17.86 -8.10 3.34
C TYR A 116 -18.73 -8.80 4.38
N ASN A 117 -18.79 -10.12 4.30
CA ASN A 117 -19.44 -10.97 5.30
C ASN A 117 -18.38 -11.68 6.15
N ALA A 118 -18.32 -11.36 7.45
CA ALA A 118 -17.38 -11.97 8.38
C ALA A 118 -17.56 -13.51 8.53
N ASN A 119 -18.73 -14.03 8.19
CA ASN A 119 -19.04 -15.46 8.23
C ASN A 119 -18.65 -16.21 6.93
N GLU A 120 -18.30 -15.49 5.86
CA GLU A 120 -17.86 -16.14 4.62
C GLU A 120 -16.45 -16.72 4.75
N LYS A 121 -16.26 -17.91 4.15
CA LYS A 121 -14.95 -18.56 4.16
C LYS A 121 -13.95 -17.73 3.35
N PRO A 122 -12.74 -17.45 3.88
CA PRO A 122 -11.70 -16.70 3.18
C PRO A 122 -11.36 -17.26 1.79
N THR A 123 -11.55 -18.57 1.58
CA THR A 123 -11.30 -19.26 0.32
C THR A 123 -12.09 -18.68 -0.86
N LYS A 124 -13.33 -18.21 -0.66
CA LYS A 124 -14.13 -17.59 -1.73
C LYS A 124 -13.48 -16.27 -2.18
N ASN A 125 -13.10 -15.43 -1.22
CA ASN A 125 -12.44 -14.15 -1.49
C ASN A 125 -11.05 -14.34 -2.09
N LEU A 126 -10.29 -15.33 -1.62
CA LEU A 126 -8.99 -15.71 -2.20
C LEU A 126 -9.12 -16.21 -3.63
N MET A 127 -10.17 -16.99 -3.92
CA MET A 127 -10.46 -17.48 -5.27
C MET A 127 -10.84 -16.31 -6.18
N GLN A 128 -11.76 -15.44 -5.76
CA GLN A 128 -12.08 -14.20 -6.46
C GLN A 128 -10.81 -13.36 -6.68
N ALA A 129 -9.89 -13.28 -5.71
CA ALA A 129 -8.62 -12.55 -5.84
C ALA A 129 -7.67 -13.10 -6.90
N ALA A 130 -7.67 -14.42 -7.08
CA ALA A 130 -6.87 -15.06 -8.11
C ALA A 130 -7.44 -14.78 -9.52
N TYR A 131 -8.77 -14.81 -9.66
CA TYR A 131 -9.45 -14.71 -10.95
C TYR A 131 -9.87 -13.30 -11.36
N ALA A 132 -10.05 -12.38 -10.41
CA ALA A 132 -10.32 -10.98 -10.69
C ALA A 132 -9.10 -10.41 -11.41
N ASN A 133 -9.23 -10.10 -12.70
CA ASN A 133 -8.15 -9.55 -13.51
C ASN A 133 -8.66 -8.87 -14.78
N LYS A 134 -8.04 -7.72 -15.09
CA LYS A 134 -7.80 -7.30 -16.47
C LYS A 134 -6.42 -7.83 -16.90
N ALA A 135 -6.25 -8.09 -18.20
CA ALA A 135 -5.12 -8.76 -18.84
C ALA A 135 -3.77 -7.98 -18.85
N ILE A 136 -3.45 -7.21 -17.81
CA ILE A 136 -2.18 -6.47 -17.74
C ILE A 136 -1.14 -7.34 -17.06
N ILE A 137 -0.16 -7.79 -17.84
CA ILE A 137 1.02 -8.47 -17.33
C ILE A 137 1.84 -7.46 -16.51
N ASN A 138 2.19 -7.82 -15.26
CA ASN A 138 3.08 -7.02 -14.42
C ASN A 138 4.55 -7.22 -14.83
N LEU A 139 4.90 -6.69 -16.01
CA LEU A 139 6.27 -6.70 -16.53
C LEU A 139 7.30 -6.10 -15.56
N PRO A 140 7.00 -5.01 -14.81
CA PRO A 140 7.91 -4.46 -13.82
C PRO A 140 8.40 -5.51 -12.82
N LEU A 141 7.47 -6.23 -12.16
CA LEU A 141 7.85 -7.29 -11.22
C LEU A 141 8.56 -8.45 -11.91
N ILE A 142 8.10 -8.89 -13.08
CA ILE A 142 8.76 -9.99 -13.83
C ILE A 142 10.23 -9.66 -14.08
N LYS A 143 10.54 -8.43 -14.53
CA LYS A 143 11.92 -8.00 -14.77
C LYS A 143 12.71 -7.90 -13.47
N THR A 144 12.13 -7.37 -12.40
CA THR A 144 12.76 -7.30 -11.08
C THR A 144 13.13 -8.69 -10.54
N PHE A 145 12.20 -9.64 -10.56
CA PHE A 145 12.44 -11.02 -10.10
C PHE A 145 13.47 -11.77 -10.95
N LYS A 146 13.62 -11.41 -12.23
CA LYS A 146 14.68 -11.97 -13.10
C LYS A 146 16.05 -11.34 -12.84
N LYS A 147 16.11 -10.03 -12.53
CA LYS A 147 17.36 -9.29 -12.30
C LYS A 147 17.99 -9.62 -10.95
N TYR A 148 17.18 -9.77 -9.91
CA TYR A 148 17.66 -9.97 -8.53
C TYR A 148 17.34 -11.37 -8.02
N VAL A 149 18.37 -12.18 -7.75
CA VAL A 149 18.22 -13.54 -7.20
C VAL A 149 17.81 -13.50 -5.71
N TYR A 150 18.32 -12.52 -4.96
CA TYR A 150 18.01 -12.27 -3.56
C TYR A 150 17.44 -10.86 -3.42
N MET A 151 16.29 -10.73 -2.77
CA MET A 151 15.45 -9.53 -2.70
C MET A 151 14.97 -9.31 -1.27
N ASP A 152 15.92 -9.02 -0.38
CA ASP A 152 15.64 -8.77 1.04
C ASP A 152 14.98 -7.39 1.24
N ASP A 153 15.22 -6.46 0.29
CA ASP A 153 14.73 -5.07 0.32
C ASP A 153 13.83 -4.73 -0.90
N LEU A 154 12.87 -5.60 -1.26
CA LEU A 154 11.92 -5.31 -2.34
C LEU A 154 10.70 -4.54 -1.79
N TYR A 155 10.59 -3.28 -2.19
CA TYR A 155 9.46 -2.42 -1.87
C TYR A 155 8.85 -1.83 -3.14
N PHE A 156 7.54 -1.62 -3.12
CA PHE A 156 6.85 -1.03 -4.24
C PHE A 156 5.59 -0.30 -3.79
N ASP A 157 5.15 0.65 -4.60
CA ASP A 157 3.84 1.27 -4.51
C ASP A 157 3.35 1.63 -5.93
N ILE A 158 2.07 1.97 -6.04
CA ILE A 158 1.45 2.32 -7.32
C ILE A 158 0.67 3.63 -7.23
N GLN A 159 0.55 4.30 -8.37
CA GLN A 159 -0.34 5.44 -8.53
C GLN A 159 -0.95 5.43 -9.94
N VAL A 160 -2.16 5.96 -10.10
CA VAL A 160 -2.77 6.17 -11.40
C VAL A 160 -2.98 7.67 -11.61
N LYS A 161 -2.51 8.18 -12.74
CA LYS A 161 -2.65 9.59 -13.12
C LYS A 161 -3.05 9.70 -14.58
N ALA A 162 -4.13 10.43 -14.85
CA ALA A 162 -4.68 10.59 -16.20
C ALA A 162 -4.86 9.25 -16.95
N GLY A 163 -5.27 8.20 -16.23
CA GLY A 163 -5.45 6.85 -16.77
C GLY A 163 -4.16 6.06 -17.05
N ILE A 164 -2.99 6.61 -16.74
CA ILE A 164 -1.70 5.92 -16.85
C ILE A 164 -1.39 5.29 -15.49
N VAL A 165 -1.08 4.00 -15.48
CA VAL A 165 -0.65 3.28 -14.27
C VAL A 165 0.85 3.48 -14.09
N TYR A 166 1.26 3.95 -12.93
CA TYR A 166 2.64 4.06 -12.51
C TYR A 166 2.94 3.05 -11.42
N GLN A 167 4.03 2.32 -11.57
CA GLN A 167 4.53 1.39 -10.56
C GLN A 167 5.96 1.77 -10.19
N PHE A 168 6.14 2.08 -8.92
CA PHE A 168 7.42 2.42 -8.33
C PHE A 168 7.98 1.17 -7.67
N ILE A 169 9.19 0.76 -8.04
CA ILE A 169 9.85 -0.42 -7.46
C ILE A 169 11.22 0.00 -6.94
N CYS A 170 11.46 -0.22 -5.66
CA CYS A 170 12.77 -0.05 -5.04
C CYS A 170 13.35 -1.41 -4.64
N VAL A 171 14.57 -1.69 -5.09
CA VAL A 171 15.35 -2.88 -4.69
C VAL A 171 16.79 -2.46 -4.50
N LYS A 172 17.44 -2.83 -3.39
CA LYS A 172 18.85 -2.51 -3.11
C LYS A 172 19.17 -1.00 -3.23
N ASN A 173 18.27 -0.16 -2.72
CA ASN A 173 18.34 1.30 -2.81
C ASN A 173 18.33 1.88 -4.25
N GLU A 174 17.84 1.11 -5.21
CA GLU A 174 17.62 1.54 -6.60
C GLU A 174 16.12 1.60 -6.85
N LEU A 175 15.59 2.79 -7.07
CA LEU A 175 14.20 3.02 -7.49
C LEU A 175 14.12 3.02 -9.02
N THR A 176 13.16 2.29 -9.56
CA THR A 176 12.78 2.34 -10.98
C THR A 176 11.29 2.62 -11.06
N VAL A 177 10.90 3.56 -11.91
CA VAL A 177 9.50 3.90 -12.17
C VAL A 177 9.09 3.31 -13.51
N TRP A 178 7.96 2.62 -13.49
CA TRP A 178 7.37 2.02 -14.67
C TRP A 178 6.06 2.72 -14.97
N SER A 179 5.78 3.01 -16.23
CA SER A 179 4.48 3.53 -16.64
C SER A 179 3.82 2.63 -17.67
N TYR A 180 2.53 2.38 -17.52
CA TYR A 180 1.73 1.60 -18.45
C TYR A 180 0.78 2.52 -19.21
N LYS A 181 1.07 2.73 -20.49
CA LYS A 181 0.29 3.58 -21.39
C LYS A 181 0.18 2.91 -22.75
N ASN A 182 -0.96 3.04 -23.42
CA ASN A 182 -1.18 2.48 -24.77
C ASN A 182 -0.83 0.99 -24.87
N SER A 183 -1.18 0.22 -23.83
CA SER A 183 -0.89 -1.21 -23.72
C SER A 183 0.60 -1.60 -23.66
N ALA A 184 1.50 -0.65 -23.43
CA ALA A 184 2.93 -0.88 -23.31
C ALA A 184 3.46 -0.39 -21.96
N TRP A 185 4.48 -1.09 -21.45
CA TRP A 185 5.25 -0.68 -20.28
C TRP A 185 6.50 0.09 -20.72
N GLU A 186 6.71 1.25 -20.13
CA GLU A 186 7.92 2.06 -20.30
C GLU A 186 8.66 2.14 -18.96
N GLU A 187 9.96 1.87 -19.01
CA GLU A 187 10.88 1.85 -17.86
C GLU A 187 11.60 3.21 -17.79
N SER A 188 11.64 3.83 -16.60
CA SER A 188 12.47 5.01 -16.35
C SER A 188 13.94 4.64 -16.24
N GLU A 189 14.80 5.65 -16.16
CA GLU A 189 16.14 5.45 -15.62
C GLU A 189 16.10 4.97 -14.17
N VAL A 190 17.20 4.35 -13.72
CA VAL A 190 17.37 3.91 -12.34
C VAL A 190 17.81 5.09 -11.48
N ILE A 191 17.10 5.30 -10.38
CA ILE A 191 17.27 6.43 -9.47
C ILE A 191 17.80 5.91 -8.12
N PRO A 192 18.91 6.45 -7.58
CA PRO A 192 19.32 6.14 -6.21
C PRO A 192 18.27 6.59 -5.20
N PHE A 193 17.73 5.67 -4.41
CA PHE A 193 16.69 5.96 -3.42
C PHE A 193 16.89 5.03 -2.22
N LYS A 194 17.37 5.59 -1.11
CA LYS A 194 17.62 4.80 0.09
C LYS A 194 16.28 4.44 0.75
N THR A 195 16.11 3.16 1.08
CA THR A 195 14.94 2.74 1.87
C THR A 195 15.31 1.58 2.79
N ASN A 196 14.81 1.62 4.01
CA ASN A 196 14.95 0.58 5.03
C ASN A 196 13.61 -0.09 5.37
N GLY A 197 12.59 0.17 4.55
CA GLY A 197 11.22 -0.25 4.76
C GLY A 197 10.36 0.11 3.56
N PHE A 198 9.05 0.11 3.76
CA PHE A 198 8.14 0.51 2.70
C PHE A 198 8.31 1.99 2.35
N PHE A 199 7.83 2.37 1.17
CA PHE A 199 7.61 3.76 0.81
C PHE A 199 6.19 3.91 0.27
N SER A 200 5.67 5.13 0.31
CA SER A 200 4.37 5.45 -0.26
C SER A 200 4.50 6.51 -1.34
N VAL A 201 3.66 6.41 -2.36
CA VAL A 201 3.63 7.33 -3.50
C VAL A 201 2.28 8.05 -3.55
N PHE A 202 2.30 9.37 -3.63
CA PHE A 202 1.07 10.17 -3.75
C PHE A 202 1.27 11.31 -4.75
N GLU A 203 0.16 11.83 -5.29
CA GLU A 203 0.20 13.00 -6.16
C GLU A 203 0.03 14.29 -5.35
N TYR A 204 0.92 15.26 -5.56
CA TYR A 204 0.78 16.61 -4.99
C TYR A 204 1.40 17.63 -5.93
N SER A 205 0.68 18.75 -6.13
CA SER A 205 1.10 19.83 -7.05
C SER A 205 1.47 19.33 -8.45
N GLY A 206 0.74 18.32 -8.95
CA GLY A 206 0.95 17.76 -10.29
C GLY A 206 2.18 16.85 -10.44
N ASN A 207 2.89 16.51 -9.36
CA ASN A 207 4.03 15.60 -9.39
C ASN A 207 3.75 14.36 -8.51
N PHE A 208 4.45 13.26 -8.77
CA PHE A 208 4.50 12.16 -7.81
C PHE A 208 5.50 12.49 -6.71
N ASN A 209 5.12 12.19 -5.48
CA ASN A 209 5.94 12.38 -4.30
C ASN A 209 6.09 11.01 -3.65
N VAL A 210 7.32 10.58 -3.46
CA VAL A 210 7.71 9.30 -2.88
C VAL A 210 8.32 9.58 -1.53
N VAL A 211 7.77 8.99 -0.48
CA VAL A 211 8.25 9.15 0.89
C VAL A 211 8.52 7.78 1.50
N SER A 212 9.71 7.59 2.06
CA SER A 212 10.11 6.34 2.72
C SER A 212 9.90 6.39 4.24
N THR A 213 9.94 5.22 4.88
CA THR A 213 10.00 5.11 6.35
C THR A 213 11.29 5.68 6.95
N SER A 214 12.34 5.93 6.16
CA SER A 214 13.54 6.64 6.61
C SER A 214 13.44 8.16 6.49
N GLY A 215 12.32 8.68 5.99
CA GLY A 215 12.11 10.10 5.73
C GLY A 215 12.79 10.61 4.44
N ASP A 216 13.30 9.71 3.59
CA ASP A 216 13.77 10.07 2.26
C ASP A 216 12.57 10.50 1.41
N TYR A 217 12.71 11.64 0.73
CA TYR A 217 11.64 12.25 -0.04
C TYR A 217 12.10 12.56 -1.47
N LEU A 218 11.32 12.11 -2.44
CA LEU A 218 11.60 12.27 -3.86
C LEU A 218 10.37 12.83 -4.58
N ILE A 219 10.58 13.87 -5.38
CA ILE A 219 9.59 14.36 -6.36
C ILE A 219 9.93 13.76 -7.72
N TYR A 220 8.93 13.32 -8.48
CA TYR A 220 9.08 12.68 -9.79
C TYR A 220 7.85 12.90 -10.69
N PRO A 221 8.00 13.30 -11.98
CA PRO A 221 8.99 14.26 -12.48
C PRO A 221 8.66 15.68 -11.98
N PRO A 222 9.62 16.64 -11.95
CA PRO A 222 11.06 16.49 -12.19
C PRO A 222 11.73 15.69 -11.06
N LEU A 223 12.90 15.12 -11.32
CA LEU A 223 13.64 14.35 -10.32
C LEU A 223 14.29 15.28 -9.27
N ILE A 224 13.64 15.47 -8.13
CA ILE A 224 14.16 16.27 -7.02
C ILE A 224 14.27 15.41 -5.77
N HIS A 225 15.50 15.21 -5.29
CA HIS A 225 15.78 14.52 -4.03
C HIS A 225 15.87 15.52 -2.88
N MET A 226 15.09 15.31 -1.83
CA MET A 226 15.18 16.08 -0.59
C MET A 226 15.77 15.17 0.50
N ASN A 227 16.87 15.62 1.11
CA ASN A 227 17.67 14.87 2.08
C ASN A 227 16.88 14.68 3.42
N PRO A 228 17.12 13.59 4.19
CA PRO A 228 16.23 13.05 5.23
C PRO A 228 16.33 13.75 6.60
N ASN A 229 16.89 14.96 6.67
CA ASN A 229 16.90 15.73 7.92
C ASN A 229 15.53 16.36 8.14
N SER A 230 14.63 15.51 8.64
CA SER A 230 13.37 15.78 9.34
C SER A 230 12.35 16.59 8.58
N MET A 231 11.29 15.95 8.08
CA MET A 231 9.91 16.44 8.32
C MET A 231 8.86 15.31 8.27
N ILE A 232 9.05 14.24 7.49
CA ILE A 232 7.97 13.27 7.23
C ILE A 232 8.45 11.83 7.35
N ASP A 233 8.50 11.30 8.58
CA ASP A 233 8.57 9.85 8.84
C ASP A 233 7.15 9.27 8.75
N ILE A 234 6.97 8.25 7.90
CA ILE A 234 5.69 7.55 7.69
C ILE A 234 5.60 6.21 8.41
N SER A 235 6.59 5.80 9.19
CA SER A 235 6.63 4.50 9.88
C SER A 235 5.37 4.22 10.69
N ASN A 236 4.80 5.26 11.31
CA ASN A 236 3.56 5.22 12.10
C ASN A 236 2.49 6.20 11.59
N LYS A 237 2.58 6.64 10.33
CA LYS A 237 1.63 7.59 9.76
C LYS A 237 0.91 7.01 8.55
N LEU A 238 -0.30 7.51 8.34
CA LEU A 238 -1.09 7.27 7.14
C LEU A 238 -1.12 8.54 6.31
N ILE A 239 -1.11 8.35 5.00
CA ILE A 239 -1.28 9.43 4.04
C ILE A 239 -2.77 9.57 3.74
N VAL A 240 -3.33 10.76 3.95
CA VAL A 240 -4.69 11.08 3.51
C VAL A 240 -4.59 11.97 2.28
N GLU A 241 -4.95 11.41 1.12
CA GLU A 241 -5.07 12.14 -0.14
C GLU A 241 -6.46 12.77 -0.24
N ASN A 242 -6.58 14.05 0.13
CA ASN A 242 -7.83 14.77 -0.04
C ASN A 242 -7.92 15.36 -1.45
N ARG A 243 -8.57 14.63 -2.37
CA ARG A 243 -8.66 15.04 -3.78
C ARG A 243 -9.70 16.13 -4.02
N ASP A 244 -10.60 16.34 -3.07
CA ASP A 244 -11.60 17.42 -3.14
C ASP A 244 -10.95 18.79 -2.92
N SER A 245 -9.97 18.86 -2.00
CA SER A 245 -9.22 20.09 -1.69
C SER A 245 -7.83 20.16 -2.36
N GLY A 246 -7.29 19.03 -2.81
CA GLY A 246 -5.92 18.91 -3.30
C GLY A 246 -4.86 18.84 -2.18
N GLU A 247 -5.27 18.64 -0.93
CA GLU A 247 -4.39 18.58 0.23
C GLU A 247 -3.90 17.15 0.51
N ILE A 248 -2.68 17.05 1.07
CA ILE A 248 -2.11 15.80 1.58
C ILE A 248 -1.88 15.95 3.08
N HIS A 249 -2.48 15.07 3.86
CA HIS A 249 -2.29 15.03 5.31
C HIS A 249 -1.51 13.79 5.73
N PHE A 250 -0.67 13.93 6.76
CA PHE A 250 0.05 12.82 7.38
C PHE A 250 -0.44 12.67 8.81
N ILE A 251 -1.37 11.73 9.04
CA ILE A 251 -1.97 11.52 10.36
C ILE A 251 -1.32 10.32 11.05
N SER A 252 -1.29 10.32 12.39
CA SER A 252 -0.87 9.14 13.14
C SER A 252 -1.85 7.98 12.90
N SER A 253 -1.33 6.77 12.67
CA SER A 253 -2.18 5.60 12.49
C SER A 253 -3.07 5.32 13.71
N SER A 254 -2.60 5.65 14.91
CA SER A 254 -3.34 5.52 16.17
C SER A 254 -4.53 6.46 16.29
N TRP A 255 -4.63 7.52 15.49
CA TRP A 255 -5.81 8.40 15.50
C TRP A 255 -7.07 7.70 15.00
N LEU A 256 -6.91 6.57 14.32
CA LEU A 256 -7.99 5.73 13.82
C LEU A 256 -8.30 4.54 14.73
N ASP A 257 -7.72 4.50 15.94
CA ASP A 257 -8.09 3.51 16.95
C ASP A 257 -9.51 3.79 17.49
N ASP A 258 -9.93 5.06 17.48
CA ASP A 258 -11.30 5.49 17.80
C ASP A 258 -12.11 5.70 16.52
N ILE A 259 -12.69 4.62 16.01
CA ILE A 259 -13.52 4.61 14.79
C ILE A 259 -14.92 5.21 14.98
N SER A 260 -15.27 5.66 16.19
CA SER A 260 -16.56 6.34 16.46
C SER A 260 -16.59 7.79 15.94
N LEU A 261 -15.43 8.33 15.62
CA LEU A 261 -15.25 9.66 15.06
C LEU A 261 -15.34 9.62 13.54
N SER A 262 -15.76 10.73 12.96
CA SER A 262 -15.67 10.94 11.52
C SER A 262 -14.25 11.25 11.07
N LEU A 263 -13.94 10.95 9.81
CA LEU A 263 -12.62 11.28 9.24
C LEU A 263 -12.38 12.80 9.26
N LYS A 264 -13.42 13.61 9.05
CA LYS A 264 -13.32 15.06 9.15
C LYS A 264 -12.91 15.52 10.55
N GLU A 265 -13.56 15.01 11.59
CA GLU A 265 -13.19 15.34 12.98
C GLU A 265 -11.74 14.93 13.29
N ILE A 266 -11.29 13.79 12.76
CA ILE A 266 -9.90 13.34 12.93
C ILE A 266 -8.91 14.30 12.25
N LEU A 267 -9.22 14.77 11.03
CA LEU A 267 -8.36 15.72 10.30
C LEU A 267 -8.34 17.12 10.94
N GLU A 268 -9.37 17.50 11.67
CA GLU A 268 -9.47 18.80 12.37
C GLU A 268 -8.75 18.81 13.74
N ARG A 269 -8.38 17.64 14.28
CA ARG A 269 -7.53 17.52 15.47
C ARG A 269 -6.09 17.92 15.14
N LYS A 270 -5.79 19.21 15.24
CA LYS A 270 -4.40 19.70 15.21
C LYS A 270 -3.71 19.52 16.54
#